data_AF-A0A7S3WAR0-F1
#
_entry.id   AF-A0A7S3WAR0-F1
#
_cell.length_a   1.000
_cell.length_b   1.000
_cell.length_c   1.000
_cell.angle_alpha   90.00
_cell.angle_beta   90.00
_cell.angle_gamma   90.00
#
_symmetry.space_group_name_H-M   'P 1'
#
loop_
_entity.id
_entity.type
_entity.pdbx_description
1 polymer ?
#
loop_
_entity_poly.entity_id
_entity_poly.type
_entity_poly.pdbx_seq_one_letter_code
_entity_poly.pdbx_strand_id
1 'polypeptide(L)'
;TFVRHSSAPVSVLSLALCRDTPRQVTPASRLSCAPCAMACFTDASYQLTGDLQEVDHIGPQSTEKLNKQGIYTTYQLLGHFLWLDRDKTAFLALLKSADTPGAHREAVAEAVSKRVAEVGIKIGVTLPTHVDGTPVSSRLDEAKAKKIKNIKFNNDLRHDFPGVGFGNESETKTAKKLAAHGIENTNRLFGEMLRHFDQTQPTPDNLSKFWKRLGELGCADGWKTTIINAMIAKLDIGIDNYETEEPRTGPRPPTKSRLEEQRALHAYEAFFDLPHGSTTLDQVQAGIASFSTAEFSDWARRFHDDATAQLQRKAEAEAEAEALKAEVREATAEAEALK
;
A
#
# COMPACT_ATOMS: atom_id res chain seq x y z
N THR A 1 -22.85 -85.06 -0.80
CA THR A 1 -22.97 -84.30 -2.06
C THR A 1 -21.61 -83.65 -2.32
N PHE A 2 -20.84 -84.22 -3.25
CA PHE A 2 -19.48 -83.83 -3.58
C PHE A 2 -19.52 -82.83 -4.72
N VAL A 3 -18.87 -81.68 -4.60
CA VAL A 3 -18.53 -80.82 -5.76
C VAL A 3 -17.03 -80.55 -5.73
N ARG A 4 -16.35 -81.21 -6.67
CA ARG A 4 -15.01 -80.89 -7.18
C ARG A 4 -15.08 -79.59 -7.98
N HIS A 5 -13.97 -78.86 -8.09
CA HIS A 5 -13.32 -78.34 -9.32
C HIS A 5 -12.05 -77.60 -8.85
N SER A 6 -10.83 -78.09 -9.08
CA SER A 6 -10.04 -78.19 -10.33
C SER A 6 -8.99 -77.08 -10.41
N SER A 7 -7.75 -77.47 -10.07
CA SER A 7 -6.47 -77.17 -10.75
C SER A 7 -6.57 -76.66 -12.21
N ALA A 8 -5.63 -75.90 -12.80
CA ALA A 8 -4.37 -75.28 -12.41
C ALA A 8 -3.94 -74.33 -13.59
N PRO A 9 -2.64 -74.13 -13.98
CA PRO A 9 -1.97 -72.82 -13.95
C PRO A 9 -1.42 -72.32 -15.32
N VAL A 10 -0.55 -71.31 -15.26
CA VAL A 10 0.48 -70.89 -16.25
C VAL A 10 0.10 -69.79 -17.24
N SER A 11 0.76 -68.63 -17.13
CA SER A 11 1.67 -68.15 -18.19
C SER A 11 2.47 -66.93 -17.79
N VAL A 12 3.79 -67.14 -17.81
CA VAL A 12 4.86 -66.16 -17.82
C VAL A 12 4.88 -65.52 -19.21
N LEU A 13 4.84 -64.20 -19.28
CA LEU A 13 5.19 -63.48 -20.51
C LEU A 13 6.07 -62.28 -20.16
N SER A 14 7.36 -62.51 -20.38
CA SER A 14 8.38 -61.48 -20.58
C SER A 14 7.97 -60.56 -21.72
N LEU A 15 8.01 -59.26 -21.46
CA LEU A 15 8.22 -58.25 -22.49
C LEU A 15 9.21 -57.22 -21.95
N ALA A 16 10.45 -57.38 -22.39
CA ALA A 16 11.43 -56.32 -22.43
C ALA A 16 10.95 -55.25 -23.42
N LEU A 17 11.15 -53.96 -23.10
CA LEU A 17 11.82 -52.95 -23.94
C LEU A 17 11.63 -51.54 -23.38
N CYS A 18 12.65 -50.71 -23.65
CA CYS A 18 12.71 -49.25 -23.53
C CYS A 18 12.93 -48.65 -22.12
N ARG A 19 14.19 -48.75 -21.65
CA ARG A 19 14.79 -47.69 -20.81
C ARG A 19 15.20 -46.53 -21.73
N ASP A 20 14.33 -45.53 -21.85
CA ASP A 20 14.75 -44.20 -22.29
C ASP A 20 15.36 -43.48 -21.09
N THR A 21 16.69 -43.41 -21.06
CA THR A 21 17.44 -42.47 -20.22
C THR A 21 17.07 -41.04 -20.61
N PRO A 22 16.48 -40.23 -19.72
CA PRO A 22 16.37 -38.81 -19.99
C PRO A 22 17.77 -38.20 -20.05
N ARG A 23 18.06 -37.61 -21.20
CA ARG A 23 19.19 -36.72 -21.48
C ARG A 23 19.37 -35.77 -20.29
N GLN A 24 20.51 -35.86 -19.59
CA GLN A 24 20.93 -34.82 -18.66
C GLN A 24 21.09 -33.53 -19.46
N VAL A 25 20.09 -32.66 -19.38
CA VAL A 25 20.25 -31.25 -19.71
C VAL A 25 21.09 -30.69 -18.57
N THR A 26 22.37 -30.46 -18.83
CA THR A 26 23.22 -29.66 -17.97
C THR A 26 22.50 -28.32 -17.76
N PRO A 27 22.10 -27.97 -16.52
CA PRO A 27 21.63 -26.62 -16.26
C PRO A 27 22.81 -25.70 -16.56
N ALA A 28 22.58 -24.72 -17.44
CA ALA A 28 23.49 -23.63 -17.70
C ALA A 28 24.08 -23.17 -16.36
N SER A 29 25.42 -23.14 -16.30
CA SER A 29 26.19 -22.63 -15.19
C SER A 29 25.55 -21.34 -14.68
N ARG A 30 24.80 -21.45 -13.58
CA ARG A 30 24.42 -20.29 -12.79
C ARG A 30 25.73 -19.82 -12.18
N LEU A 31 26.27 -18.76 -12.78
CA LEU A 31 27.37 -17.99 -12.22
C LEU A 31 27.03 -17.78 -10.73
N SER A 32 27.82 -18.38 -9.86
CA SER A 32 27.70 -18.22 -8.42
C SER A 32 28.00 -16.75 -8.12
N CYS A 33 26.94 -15.96 -7.97
CA CYS A 33 27.06 -14.57 -7.59
C CYS A 33 27.24 -14.52 -6.07
N ALA A 34 28.48 -14.61 -5.61
CA ALA A 34 28.88 -14.16 -4.28
C ALA A 34 30.22 -13.43 -4.48
N PRO A 35 30.29 -12.10 -4.25
CA PRO A 35 30.10 -11.50 -2.91
C PRO A 35 29.29 -10.17 -2.88
N CYS A 36 28.44 -9.85 -3.87
CA CYS A 36 27.69 -8.57 -3.90
C CYS A 36 26.35 -8.55 -3.11
N ALA A 37 26.03 -9.56 -2.31
CA ALA A 37 24.68 -9.77 -1.76
C ALA A 37 24.17 -8.63 -0.85
N MET A 38 24.99 -8.04 0.04
CA MET A 38 24.58 -6.94 0.94
C MET A 38 24.06 -5.71 0.20
N ALA A 39 24.84 -5.25 -0.78
CA ALA A 39 24.51 -4.05 -1.54
C ALA A 39 23.22 -4.29 -2.31
N CYS A 40 23.09 -5.43 -2.98
CA CYS A 40 21.90 -5.75 -3.74
C CYS A 40 20.64 -5.82 -2.87
N PHE A 41 20.67 -6.52 -1.72
CA PHE A 41 19.47 -6.65 -0.90
C PHE A 41 18.96 -5.31 -0.36
N THR A 42 19.83 -4.33 -0.10
CA THR A 42 19.39 -3.02 0.40
C THR A 42 19.32 -1.93 -0.69
N ASP A 43 19.51 -2.31 -1.95
CA ASP A 43 19.40 -1.40 -3.11
C ASP A 43 17.94 -1.25 -3.55
N ALA A 44 17.51 0.00 -3.75
CA ALA A 44 16.15 0.35 -4.21
C ALA A 44 15.86 -0.13 -5.64
N SER A 45 16.87 -0.30 -6.48
CA SER A 45 16.74 -0.86 -7.83
C SER A 45 16.56 -2.39 -7.81
N TYR A 46 17.01 -3.06 -6.75
CA TYR A 46 16.98 -4.52 -6.67
C TYR A 46 15.57 -5.07 -6.42
N GLN A 47 15.20 -6.06 -7.23
CA GLN A 47 13.95 -6.81 -7.12
C GLN A 47 14.20 -8.11 -6.38
N LEU A 48 13.44 -8.35 -5.30
CA LEU A 48 13.54 -9.59 -4.54
C LEU A 48 13.15 -10.80 -5.40
N THR A 49 13.98 -11.83 -5.35
CA THR A 49 13.78 -13.12 -6.02
C THR A 49 13.03 -14.12 -5.14
N GLY A 50 12.90 -13.82 -3.85
CA GLY A 50 12.33 -14.67 -2.82
C GLY A 50 13.23 -15.80 -2.35
N ASP A 51 14.45 -15.91 -2.87
CA ASP A 51 15.47 -16.82 -2.34
C ASP A 51 16.05 -16.27 -1.05
N LEU A 52 15.96 -17.05 0.05
CA LEU A 52 16.48 -16.66 1.35
C LEU A 52 17.98 -16.29 1.33
N GLN A 53 18.76 -16.84 0.40
CA GLN A 53 20.19 -16.54 0.28
C GLN A 53 20.47 -15.15 -0.34
N GLU A 54 19.44 -14.44 -0.80
CA GLU A 54 19.59 -13.05 -1.22
C GLU A 54 19.80 -12.09 -0.03
N VAL A 55 19.39 -12.50 1.17
CA VAL A 55 19.69 -11.80 2.42
C VAL A 55 21.09 -12.20 2.86
N ASP A 56 21.98 -11.22 3.00
CA ASP A 56 23.36 -11.54 3.35
C ASP A 56 23.47 -12.28 4.68
N HIS A 57 24.49 -13.11 4.78
CA HIS A 57 24.76 -14.04 5.87
C HIS A 57 23.72 -15.16 6.07
N ILE A 58 22.69 -15.26 5.22
CA ILE A 58 21.86 -16.46 5.13
C ILE A 58 22.47 -17.42 4.12
N GLY A 59 23.36 -18.29 4.60
CA GLY A 59 23.89 -19.40 3.80
C GLY A 59 22.96 -20.62 3.76
N PRO A 60 23.30 -21.65 2.97
CA PRO A 60 22.48 -22.86 2.79
C PRO A 60 22.08 -23.56 4.10
N GLN A 61 22.97 -23.57 5.11
CA GLN A 61 22.68 -24.15 6.42
C GLN A 61 21.60 -23.35 7.17
N SER A 62 21.66 -22.01 7.11
CA SER A 62 20.62 -21.15 7.70
C SER A 62 19.30 -21.33 6.96
N THR A 63 19.33 -21.42 5.63
CA THR A 63 18.15 -21.68 4.79
C THR A 63 17.46 -22.98 5.19
N GLU A 64 18.20 -24.09 5.33
CA GLU A 64 17.60 -25.37 5.73
C GLU A 64 16.91 -25.28 7.10
N LYS A 65 17.51 -24.55 8.04
CA LYS A 65 16.97 -24.37 9.38
C LYS A 65 15.74 -23.44 9.41
N LEU A 66 15.73 -22.38 8.61
CA LEU A 66 14.55 -21.52 8.42
C LEU A 66 13.41 -22.27 7.75
N ASN A 67 13.71 -23.10 6.75
CA ASN A 67 12.72 -23.97 6.08
C ASN A 67 12.05 -24.94 7.07
N LYS A 68 12.79 -25.47 8.06
CA LYS A 68 12.25 -26.30 9.14
C LYS A 68 11.27 -25.55 10.05
N GLN A 69 11.38 -24.22 10.12
CA GLN A 69 10.44 -23.33 10.83
C GLN A 69 9.28 -22.84 9.94
N GLY A 70 9.18 -23.32 8.70
CA GLY A 70 8.16 -22.90 7.74
C GLY A 70 8.44 -21.56 7.06
N ILE A 71 9.67 -21.06 7.14
CA ILE A 71 10.12 -19.85 6.43
C ILE A 71 10.89 -20.29 5.20
N TYR A 72 10.24 -20.28 4.05
CA TYR A 72 10.79 -20.79 2.79
C TYR A 72 11.33 -19.69 1.87
N THR A 73 10.83 -18.47 2.03
CA THR A 73 11.13 -17.35 1.14
C THR A 73 11.55 -16.10 1.90
N THR A 74 12.27 -15.21 1.23
CA THR A 74 12.61 -13.90 1.79
C THR A 74 11.37 -13.09 2.14
N TYR A 75 10.31 -13.19 1.33
CA TYR A 75 9.04 -12.52 1.63
C TYR A 75 8.46 -13.00 2.97
N GLN A 76 8.47 -14.31 3.24
CA GLN A 76 8.03 -14.84 4.52
C GLN A 76 8.94 -14.37 5.67
N LEU A 77 10.26 -14.31 5.48
CA LEU A 77 11.19 -13.79 6.47
C LEU A 77 10.87 -12.33 6.84
N LEU A 78 10.68 -11.47 5.83
CA LEU A 78 10.24 -10.08 6.01
C LEU A 78 8.87 -10.01 6.68
N GLY A 79 7.95 -10.91 6.31
CA GLY A 79 6.64 -11.05 6.93
C GLY A 79 6.70 -11.41 8.41
N HIS A 80 7.61 -12.29 8.81
CA HIS A 80 7.83 -12.64 10.22
C HIS A 80 8.42 -11.48 11.02
N PHE A 81 9.34 -10.71 10.46
CA PHE A 81 9.86 -9.49 11.10
C PHE A 81 8.74 -8.46 11.34
N LEU A 82 7.87 -8.27 10.35
CA LEU A 82 6.72 -7.38 10.45
C LEU A 82 5.64 -7.89 11.41
N TRP A 83 5.42 -9.20 11.47
CA TRP A 83 4.52 -9.82 12.45
C TRP A 83 4.97 -9.58 13.90
N LEU A 84 6.28 -9.50 14.12
CA LEU A 84 6.89 -9.13 15.40
C LEU A 84 6.98 -7.60 15.60
N ASP A 85 6.16 -6.83 14.88
CA ASP A 85 6.09 -5.38 14.98
C ASP A 85 7.42 -4.64 14.74
N ARG A 86 8.28 -5.23 13.90
CA ARG A 86 9.65 -4.74 13.65
C ARG A 86 10.53 -4.70 14.92
N ASP A 87 10.18 -5.47 15.95
CA ASP A 87 11.03 -5.66 17.13
C ASP A 87 12.25 -6.51 16.76
N LYS A 88 13.40 -5.84 16.66
CA LYS A 88 14.70 -6.47 16.36
C LYS A 88 15.03 -7.56 17.38
N THR A 89 14.75 -7.36 18.66
CA THR A 89 15.06 -8.32 19.73
C THR A 89 14.19 -9.56 19.62
N ALA A 90 12.89 -9.40 19.38
CA ALA A 90 11.98 -10.53 19.14
C ALA A 90 12.38 -11.31 17.88
N PHE A 91 12.79 -10.61 16.81
CA PHE A 91 13.23 -11.25 15.58
C PHE A 91 14.55 -12.01 15.75
N LEU A 92 15.50 -11.46 16.52
CA LEU A 92 16.73 -12.18 16.89
C LEU A 92 16.41 -13.45 17.69
N ALA A 93 15.40 -13.42 18.57
CA ALA A 93 14.93 -14.59 19.29
C ALA A 93 14.34 -15.64 18.35
N LEU A 94 13.59 -15.24 17.32
CA LEU A 94 13.09 -16.13 16.26
C LEU A 94 14.25 -16.78 15.47
N LEU A 95 15.25 -15.99 15.06
CA LEU A 95 16.43 -16.51 14.37
C LEU A 95 17.22 -17.48 15.26
N LYS A 96 17.27 -17.22 16.57
CA LYS A 96 17.88 -18.11 17.56
C LYS A 96 17.07 -19.40 17.75
N SER A 97 15.74 -19.34 17.81
CA SER A 97 14.90 -20.54 17.92
C SER A 97 14.93 -21.39 16.66
N ALA A 98 15.16 -20.77 15.50
CA ALA A 98 15.47 -21.45 14.25
C ALA A 98 16.90 -22.04 14.21
N ASP A 99 17.71 -21.89 15.26
CA ASP A 99 19.09 -22.41 15.32
C ASP A 99 20.03 -21.86 14.20
N THR A 100 19.74 -20.68 13.65
CA THR A 100 20.65 -20.02 12.68
C THR A 100 22.00 -19.66 13.35
N PRO A 101 23.14 -19.56 12.64
CA PRO A 101 24.43 -19.21 13.24
C PRO A 101 24.40 -17.84 13.95
N GLY A 102 24.84 -17.80 15.21
CA GLY A 102 24.75 -16.60 16.06
C GLY A 102 25.53 -15.38 15.56
N ALA A 103 26.69 -15.61 14.92
CA ALA A 103 27.64 -14.57 14.52
C ALA A 103 27.06 -13.50 13.58
N HIS A 104 25.98 -13.81 12.85
CA HIS A 104 25.44 -12.93 11.81
C HIS A 104 23.97 -12.54 11.99
N ARG A 105 23.31 -12.98 13.08
CA ARG A 105 21.86 -12.72 13.26
C ARG A 105 21.55 -11.22 13.33
N GLU A 106 22.45 -10.43 13.94
CA GLU A 106 22.30 -8.98 14.04
C GLU A 106 22.35 -8.29 12.69
N ALA A 107 23.28 -8.68 11.82
CA ALA A 107 23.42 -8.16 10.47
C ALA A 107 22.20 -8.54 9.60
N VAL A 108 21.71 -9.79 9.71
CA VAL A 108 20.47 -10.22 9.05
C VAL A 108 19.28 -9.36 9.50
N ALA A 109 19.11 -9.16 10.82
CA ALA A 109 18.02 -8.36 11.36
C ALA A 109 18.11 -6.89 10.93
N GLU A 110 19.31 -6.33 10.83
CA GLU A 110 19.53 -4.97 10.33
C GLU A 110 19.21 -4.82 8.85
N ALA A 111 19.67 -5.76 8.02
CA ALA A 111 19.37 -5.78 6.58
C ALA A 111 17.86 -5.88 6.33
N VAL A 112 17.17 -6.78 7.05
CA VAL A 112 15.71 -6.94 6.99
C VAL A 112 14.99 -5.66 7.43
N SER A 113 15.40 -5.07 8.56
CA SER A 113 14.82 -3.81 9.06
C SER A 113 14.96 -2.69 8.04
N LYS A 114 16.16 -2.50 7.49
CA LYS A 114 16.45 -1.48 6.49
C LYS A 114 15.63 -1.68 5.22
N ARG A 115 15.55 -2.92 4.71
CA ARG A 115 14.76 -3.24 3.51
C ARG A 115 13.30 -2.83 3.69
N VAL A 116 12.69 -3.20 4.80
CA VAL A 116 11.25 -2.97 5.06
C VAL A 116 10.95 -1.49 5.28
N ALA A 117 11.80 -0.79 6.05
CA ALA A 117 11.60 0.62 6.40
C ALA A 117 11.88 1.56 5.22
N GLU A 118 13.04 1.40 4.58
CA GLU A 118 13.65 2.41 3.69
C GLU A 118 13.70 2.01 2.21
N VAL A 119 13.72 0.72 1.88
CA VAL A 119 13.96 0.28 0.49
C VAL A 119 12.68 -0.12 -0.21
N GLY A 120 11.80 -0.81 0.52
CA GLY A 120 10.57 -1.36 -0.02
C GLY A 120 10.66 -2.79 -0.55
N ILE A 121 9.49 -3.36 -0.76
CA ILE A 121 9.24 -4.71 -1.28
C ILE A 121 8.32 -4.56 -2.49
N LYS A 122 8.91 -4.66 -3.68
CA LYS A 122 8.19 -4.57 -4.94
C LYS A 122 7.41 -5.85 -5.20
N ILE A 123 6.09 -5.81 -5.07
CA ILE A 123 5.21 -6.94 -5.36
C ILE A 123 4.66 -6.76 -6.77
N GLY A 124 5.29 -7.41 -7.76
CA GLY A 124 4.94 -7.30 -9.19
C GLY A 124 3.70 -8.10 -9.62
N VAL A 125 2.76 -8.34 -8.71
CA VAL A 125 1.62 -9.23 -8.93
C VAL A 125 0.33 -8.49 -8.67
N THR A 126 -0.65 -8.72 -9.53
CA THR A 126 -2.01 -8.21 -9.38
C THR A 126 -2.97 -9.30 -8.95
N LEU A 127 -4.00 -8.92 -8.18
CA LEU A 127 -5.11 -9.81 -7.89
C LEU A 127 -5.83 -10.21 -9.19
N PRO A 128 -6.30 -11.47 -9.32
CA PRO A 128 -7.12 -11.87 -10.46
C PRO A 128 -8.45 -11.10 -10.47
N THR A 129 -9.09 -11.03 -11.64
CA THR A 129 -10.38 -10.32 -11.79
C THR A 129 -11.51 -10.96 -10.97
N HIS A 130 -11.39 -12.26 -10.69
CA HIS A 130 -12.32 -13.03 -9.86
C HIS A 130 -11.54 -13.93 -8.91
N VAL A 131 -12.01 -14.03 -7.67
CA VAL A 131 -11.54 -15.02 -6.68
C VAL A 131 -12.76 -15.83 -6.26
N ASP A 132 -12.74 -17.15 -6.52
CA ASP A 132 -13.86 -18.07 -6.27
C ASP A 132 -15.21 -17.60 -6.85
N GLY A 133 -15.18 -17.04 -8.06
CA GLY A 133 -16.39 -16.50 -8.72
C GLY A 133 -16.86 -15.16 -8.16
N THR A 134 -16.22 -14.62 -7.12
CA THR A 134 -16.51 -13.28 -6.60
C THR A 134 -15.69 -12.24 -7.39
N PRO A 135 -16.33 -11.21 -7.97
CA PRO A 135 -15.61 -10.16 -8.67
C PRO A 135 -14.75 -9.36 -7.70
N VAL A 136 -13.49 -9.19 -8.05
CA VAL A 136 -12.52 -8.41 -7.27
C VAL A 136 -12.63 -6.97 -7.73
N SER A 137 -13.13 -6.08 -6.86
CA SER A 137 -13.18 -4.64 -7.13
C SER A 137 -12.38 -3.86 -6.09
N SER A 138 -11.59 -2.89 -6.57
CA SER A 138 -10.81 -1.97 -5.76
C SER A 138 -11.53 -0.62 -5.71
N ARG A 139 -11.62 -0.01 -4.52
CA ARG A 139 -12.07 1.38 -4.33
C ARG A 139 -10.91 2.37 -4.33
N LEU A 140 -9.69 1.87 -4.56
CA LEU A 140 -8.47 2.65 -4.67
C LEU A 140 -8.35 3.17 -6.10
N ASP A 141 -8.60 4.46 -6.26
CA ASP A 141 -8.27 5.20 -7.48
C ASP A 141 -6.81 5.71 -7.41
N GLU A 142 -6.31 6.25 -8.52
CA GLU A 142 -4.93 6.75 -8.62
C GLU A 142 -4.63 7.86 -7.61
N ALA A 143 -5.60 8.75 -7.35
CA ALA A 143 -5.43 9.85 -6.38
C ALA A 143 -5.29 9.31 -4.94
N LYS A 144 -6.07 8.29 -4.56
CA LYS A 144 -5.94 7.62 -3.27
C LYS A 144 -4.66 6.81 -3.16
N ALA A 145 -4.27 6.10 -4.23
CA ALA A 145 -3.01 5.36 -4.25
C ALA A 145 -1.83 6.32 -4.03
N LYS A 146 -1.84 7.47 -4.70
CA LYS A 146 -0.85 8.54 -4.49
C LYS A 146 -0.90 9.08 -3.06
N LYS A 147 -2.10 9.33 -2.51
CA LYS A 147 -2.24 9.76 -1.12
C LYS A 147 -1.62 8.75 -0.14
N ILE A 148 -1.81 7.45 -0.36
CA ILE A 148 -1.23 6.39 0.48
C ILE A 148 0.30 6.40 0.43
N LYS A 149 0.87 6.61 -0.75
CA LYS A 149 2.32 6.76 -0.93
C LYS A 149 2.87 8.01 -0.23
N ASN A 150 2.07 9.08 -0.15
CA ASN A 150 2.50 10.36 0.43
C ASN A 150 2.29 10.47 1.95
N ILE A 151 1.47 9.61 2.56
CA ILE A 151 1.29 9.62 4.03
C ILE A 151 2.38 8.79 4.71
N LYS A 152 2.86 9.28 5.85
CA LYS A 152 3.67 8.48 6.77
C LYS A 152 2.74 7.54 7.54
N PHE A 153 3.00 6.25 7.46
CA PHE A 153 2.26 5.27 8.25
C PHE A 153 2.69 5.40 9.71
N ASN A 154 1.73 5.40 10.64
CA ASN A 154 1.99 5.57 12.07
C ASN A 154 1.81 4.25 12.85
N ASN A 155 1.72 3.13 12.12
CA ASN A 155 1.45 1.80 12.66
C ASN A 155 0.05 1.64 13.26
N ASP A 156 -0.91 2.49 12.88
CA ASP A 156 -2.30 2.35 13.27
C ASP A 156 -3.15 2.01 12.04
N LEU A 157 -3.77 0.83 12.05
CA LEU A 157 -4.64 0.35 10.98
C LEU A 157 -5.75 1.35 10.63
N ARG A 158 -6.27 2.07 11.62
CA ARG A 158 -7.34 3.05 11.46
C ARG A 158 -6.88 4.29 10.72
N HIS A 159 -5.61 4.63 10.83
CA HIS A 159 -5.04 5.77 10.12
C HIS A 159 -4.53 5.36 8.74
N ASP A 160 -3.85 4.21 8.66
CA ASP A 160 -3.01 3.85 7.53
C ASP A 160 -3.79 3.28 6.33
N PHE A 161 -4.96 2.64 6.55
CA PHE A 161 -5.68 1.95 5.47
C PHE A 161 -7.11 2.44 5.18
N PRO A 162 -7.44 2.63 3.88
CA PRO A 162 -8.81 2.82 3.44
C PRO A 162 -9.65 1.57 3.72
N GLY A 163 -10.81 1.75 4.37
CA GLY A 163 -11.70 0.65 4.76
C GLY A 163 -11.52 0.13 6.19
N VAL A 164 -10.49 0.61 6.90
CA VAL A 164 -10.23 0.30 8.31
C VAL A 164 -10.34 1.55 9.21
N GLY A 165 -10.52 2.74 8.63
CA GLY A 165 -10.81 4.01 9.32
C GLY A 165 -10.38 5.22 8.50
N PHE A 166 -9.23 5.09 7.83
CA PHE A 166 -8.51 6.09 7.03
C PHE A 166 -8.51 7.51 7.63
N GLY A 167 -7.94 7.64 8.82
CA GLY A 167 -7.80 8.92 9.52
C GLY A 167 -8.98 9.28 10.43
N ASN A 168 -9.98 8.40 10.55
CA ASN A 168 -10.94 8.47 11.64
C ASN A 168 -10.37 7.75 12.86
N GLU A 169 -10.22 8.47 13.98
CA GLU A 169 -9.72 7.93 15.24
C GLU A 169 -10.73 6.97 15.91
N SER A 170 -12.01 7.10 15.55
CA SER A 170 -13.08 6.23 16.01
C SER A 170 -12.86 4.78 15.58
N GLU A 171 -13.00 3.87 16.54
CA GLU A 171 -12.78 2.44 16.36
C GLU A 171 -13.73 1.85 15.30
N THR A 172 -13.18 1.27 14.23
CA THR A 172 -13.99 0.65 13.17
C THR A 172 -14.26 -0.82 13.45
N LYS A 173 -15.39 -1.33 12.92
CA LYS A 173 -15.72 -2.76 13.00
C LYS A 173 -14.64 -3.65 12.39
N THR A 174 -13.98 -3.19 11.31
CA THR A 174 -12.90 -3.94 10.67
C THR A 174 -11.65 -4.00 11.56
N ALA A 175 -11.23 -2.86 12.14
CA ALA A 175 -10.09 -2.81 13.05
C ALA A 175 -10.29 -3.74 14.27
N LYS A 176 -11.49 -3.71 14.88
CA LYS A 176 -11.86 -4.61 15.99
C LYS A 176 -11.70 -6.08 15.63
N LYS A 177 -12.19 -6.48 14.44
CA LYS A 177 -12.14 -7.88 14.01
C LYS A 177 -10.72 -8.32 13.68
N LEU A 178 -9.92 -7.46 13.04
CA LEU A 178 -8.50 -7.72 12.80
C LEU A 178 -7.74 -7.91 14.13
N ALA A 179 -7.95 -7.02 15.10
CA ALA A 179 -7.35 -7.10 16.41
C ALA A 179 -7.75 -8.38 17.16
N ALA A 180 -9.01 -8.83 17.04
CA ALA A 180 -9.48 -10.10 17.62
C ALA A 180 -8.74 -11.33 17.05
N HIS A 181 -8.11 -11.22 15.89
CA HIS A 181 -7.26 -12.23 15.27
C HIS A 181 -5.75 -11.95 15.45
N GLY A 182 -5.38 -11.03 16.34
CA GLY A 182 -3.98 -10.68 16.64
C GLY A 182 -3.36 -9.68 15.65
N ILE A 183 -4.12 -9.15 14.69
CA ILE A 183 -3.66 -8.11 13.77
C ILE A 183 -4.05 -6.74 14.35
N GLU A 184 -3.26 -6.31 15.33
CA GLU A 184 -3.53 -5.10 16.11
C GLU A 184 -3.04 -3.81 15.43
N ASN A 185 -2.06 -3.93 14.53
CA ASN A 185 -1.37 -2.81 13.92
C ASN A 185 -1.02 -3.06 12.44
N THR A 186 -0.52 -2.01 11.79
CA THR A 186 -0.20 -2.03 10.35
C THR A 186 0.91 -3.02 10.00
N ASN A 187 1.96 -3.10 10.84
CA ASN A 187 3.06 -4.04 10.62
C ASN A 187 2.55 -5.48 10.61
N ARG A 188 1.70 -5.87 11.56
CA ARG A 188 1.14 -7.23 11.61
C ARG A 188 0.28 -7.54 10.39
N LEU A 189 -0.45 -6.57 9.84
CA LEU A 189 -1.22 -6.78 8.62
C LEU A 189 -0.30 -7.02 7.41
N PHE A 190 0.77 -6.22 7.26
CA PHE A 190 1.80 -6.49 6.25
C PHE A 190 2.47 -7.85 6.45
N GLY A 191 2.78 -8.19 7.71
CA GLY A 191 3.35 -9.47 8.09
C GLY A 191 2.48 -10.64 7.66
N GLU A 192 1.16 -10.56 7.93
CA GLU A 192 0.19 -11.59 7.52
C GLU A 192 0.19 -11.78 6.01
N MET A 193 0.14 -10.70 5.22
CA MET A 193 0.15 -10.78 3.75
C MET A 193 1.41 -11.47 3.22
N LEU A 194 2.59 -11.01 3.64
CA LEU A 194 3.86 -11.50 3.12
C LEU A 194 4.12 -12.97 3.47
N ARG A 195 3.56 -13.46 4.59
CA ARG A 195 3.67 -14.87 5.00
C ARG A 195 2.95 -15.83 4.04
N HIS A 196 2.01 -15.34 3.22
CA HIS A 196 1.36 -16.13 2.18
C HIS A 196 2.21 -16.33 0.92
N PHE A 197 3.35 -15.64 0.76
CA PHE A 197 4.26 -15.80 -0.38
C PHE A 197 5.23 -16.96 -0.15
N ASP A 198 4.69 -18.18 -0.21
CA ASP A 198 5.40 -19.46 0.01
C ASP A 198 6.24 -19.94 -1.20
N GLN A 199 6.18 -19.21 -2.31
CA GLN A 199 6.95 -19.45 -3.53
C GLN A 199 7.97 -18.33 -3.74
N THR A 200 9.07 -18.64 -4.42
CA THR A 200 10.15 -17.68 -4.69
C THR A 200 9.62 -16.42 -5.39
N GLN A 201 8.69 -16.56 -6.33
CA GLN A 201 8.00 -15.41 -6.90
C GLN A 201 6.58 -15.33 -6.34
N PRO A 202 6.14 -14.13 -5.88
CA PRO A 202 4.74 -13.93 -5.56
C PRO A 202 3.87 -14.29 -6.77
N THR A 203 2.70 -14.89 -6.53
CA THR A 203 1.75 -15.25 -7.59
C THR A 203 0.35 -14.72 -7.29
N PRO A 204 -0.54 -14.61 -8.30
CA PRO A 204 -1.93 -14.22 -8.07
C PRO A 204 -2.67 -15.16 -7.11
N ASP A 205 -2.26 -16.44 -7.03
CA ASP A 205 -2.82 -17.40 -6.07
C ASP A 205 -2.46 -17.03 -4.63
N ASN A 206 -1.22 -16.60 -4.38
CA ASN A 206 -0.83 -16.15 -3.04
C ASN A 206 -1.65 -14.93 -2.59
N LEU A 207 -1.85 -13.95 -3.47
CA LEU A 207 -2.71 -12.80 -3.17
C LEU A 207 -4.18 -13.22 -3.00
N SER A 208 -4.65 -14.21 -3.75
CA SER A 208 -6.01 -14.75 -3.61
C SER A 208 -6.20 -15.46 -2.27
N LYS A 209 -5.20 -16.22 -1.79
CA LYS A 209 -5.18 -16.82 -0.45
C LYS A 209 -5.27 -15.75 0.63
N PHE A 210 -4.47 -14.69 0.54
CA PHE A 210 -4.55 -13.58 1.49
C PHE A 210 -5.88 -12.81 1.38
N TRP A 211 -6.42 -12.63 0.18
CA TRP A 211 -7.72 -12.02 -0.03
C TRP A 211 -8.84 -12.81 0.66
N LYS A 212 -8.83 -14.15 0.56
CA LYS A 212 -9.77 -15.02 1.29
C LYS A 212 -9.57 -14.87 2.80
N ARG A 213 -8.32 -14.87 3.25
CA ARG A 213 -7.94 -14.67 4.65
C ARG A 213 -8.50 -13.37 5.22
N LEU A 214 -8.42 -12.25 4.49
CA LEU A 214 -9.05 -10.99 4.91
C LEU A 214 -10.56 -11.12 5.12
N GLY A 215 -11.24 -11.97 4.35
CA GLY A 215 -12.67 -12.25 4.53
C GLY A 215 -12.96 -13.01 5.82
N GLU A 216 -12.14 -14.02 6.13
CA GLU A 216 -12.20 -14.77 7.39
C GLU A 216 -11.92 -13.87 8.61
N LEU A 217 -10.99 -12.91 8.45
CA LEU A 217 -10.67 -11.88 9.43
C LEU A 217 -11.79 -10.81 9.56
N GLY A 218 -12.85 -10.95 8.77
CA GLY A 218 -14.05 -10.12 8.85
C GLY A 218 -13.97 -8.78 8.14
N CYS A 219 -13.00 -8.59 7.26
CA CYS A 219 -12.97 -7.46 6.33
C CYS A 219 -14.07 -7.61 5.28
N ALA A 220 -14.83 -6.54 5.05
CA ALA A 220 -15.90 -6.54 4.06
C ALA A 220 -15.36 -6.68 2.62
N ASP A 221 -16.15 -7.32 1.75
CA ASP A 221 -15.73 -7.69 0.39
C ASP A 221 -15.23 -6.52 -0.45
N GLY A 222 -15.91 -5.37 -0.37
CA GLY A 222 -15.52 -4.16 -1.11
C GLY A 222 -14.22 -3.50 -0.65
N TRP A 223 -13.65 -3.92 0.49
CA TRP A 223 -12.44 -3.32 1.07
C TRP A 223 -11.21 -4.23 0.97
N LYS A 224 -11.37 -5.54 0.85
CA LYS A 224 -10.24 -6.51 0.79
C LYS A 224 -9.22 -6.14 -0.30
N THR A 225 -9.70 -5.97 -1.53
CA THR A 225 -8.87 -5.57 -2.68
C THR A 225 -8.23 -4.21 -2.47
N THR A 226 -8.98 -3.25 -1.92
CA THR A 226 -8.51 -1.89 -1.66
C THR A 226 -7.35 -1.90 -0.67
N ILE A 227 -7.46 -2.70 0.40
CA ILE A 227 -6.41 -2.89 1.40
C ILE A 227 -5.19 -3.54 0.76
N ILE A 228 -5.34 -4.62 -0.01
CA ILE A 228 -4.21 -5.28 -0.69
C ILE A 228 -3.49 -4.31 -1.63
N ASN A 229 -4.22 -3.56 -2.44
CA ASN A 229 -3.63 -2.60 -3.36
C ASN A 229 -2.93 -1.44 -2.62
N ALA A 230 -3.51 -0.97 -1.51
CA ALA A 230 -2.88 0.01 -0.64
C ALA A 230 -1.56 -0.52 -0.04
N MET A 231 -1.57 -1.78 0.40
CA MET A 231 -0.39 -2.44 0.93
C MET A 231 0.71 -2.58 -0.12
N ILE A 232 0.37 -3.05 -1.33
CA ILE A 232 1.32 -3.15 -2.45
C ILE A 232 1.91 -1.77 -2.78
N ALA A 233 1.08 -0.74 -2.90
CA ALA A 233 1.51 0.62 -3.21
C ALA A 233 2.47 1.18 -2.14
N LYS A 234 2.24 0.87 -0.86
CA LYS A 234 3.10 1.35 0.23
C LYS A 234 4.39 0.53 0.34
N LEU A 235 4.31 -0.78 0.20
CA LEU A 235 5.50 -1.64 0.24
C LEU A 235 6.48 -1.30 -0.88
N ASP A 236 6.01 -0.90 -2.05
CA ASP A 236 6.85 -0.52 -3.19
C ASP A 236 7.91 0.53 -2.84
N ILE A 237 7.58 1.48 -1.95
CA ILE A 237 8.47 2.58 -1.54
C ILE A 237 9.13 2.39 -0.18
N GLY A 238 8.72 1.38 0.61
CA GLY A 238 9.11 1.22 2.02
C GLY A 238 8.08 1.81 2.98
N ILE A 239 7.89 1.16 4.15
CA ILE A 239 6.80 1.48 5.06
C ILE A 239 6.96 2.87 5.70
N ASP A 240 8.19 3.26 6.02
CA ASP A 240 8.48 4.53 6.71
C ASP A 240 8.74 5.69 5.73
N ASN A 241 8.96 5.37 4.45
CA ASN A 241 9.13 6.35 3.39
C ASN A 241 7.81 6.99 2.98
N TYR A 242 7.92 8.14 2.35
CA TYR A 242 6.81 8.81 1.68
C TYR A 242 7.33 9.43 0.39
N GLU A 243 6.54 9.34 -0.68
CA GLU A 243 6.83 10.08 -1.90
C GLU A 243 6.63 11.56 -1.57
N THR A 244 7.75 12.27 -1.39
CA THR A 244 7.70 13.73 -1.31
C THR A 244 7.28 14.17 -2.70
N GLU A 245 6.08 14.75 -2.85
CA GLU A 245 5.72 15.34 -4.14
C GLU A 245 6.85 16.31 -4.48
N GLU A 246 7.55 16.07 -5.60
CA GLU A 246 8.46 17.09 -6.11
C GLU A 246 7.68 18.40 -6.10
N PRO A 247 8.23 19.48 -5.52
CA PRO A 247 7.55 20.76 -5.55
C PRO A 247 7.21 21.00 -7.00
N ARG A 248 5.91 21.15 -7.32
CA ARG A 248 5.45 21.38 -8.69
C ARG A 248 6.17 22.63 -9.21
N THR A 249 7.28 22.44 -9.90
CA THR A 249 8.09 23.50 -10.52
C THR A 249 7.47 23.97 -11.84
N GLY A 250 6.37 23.33 -12.28
CA GLY A 250 5.53 23.81 -13.37
C GLY A 250 4.28 24.55 -12.87
N PRO A 251 3.76 25.53 -13.62
CA PRO A 251 2.46 26.12 -13.35
C PRO A 251 1.41 25.01 -13.26
N ARG A 252 0.71 24.91 -12.13
CA ARG A 252 -0.39 23.94 -11.95
C ARG A 252 -1.30 24.00 -13.18
N PRO A 253 -1.60 22.89 -13.85
CA PRO A 253 -2.67 22.88 -14.85
C PRO A 253 -3.93 23.42 -14.16
N PRO A 254 -4.67 24.36 -14.79
CA PRO A 254 -5.82 24.97 -14.15
C PRO A 254 -6.82 23.86 -13.80
N THR A 255 -7.26 23.82 -12.54
CA THR A 255 -8.47 23.06 -12.17
C THR A 255 -9.63 23.52 -13.06
N LYS A 256 -10.66 22.69 -13.29
CA LYS A 256 -11.82 23.09 -14.11
C LYS A 256 -12.38 24.46 -13.70
N SER A 257 -12.46 24.74 -12.40
CA SER A 257 -12.84 26.05 -11.88
C SER A 257 -11.88 27.16 -12.30
N ARG A 258 -10.56 26.91 -12.32
CA ARG A 258 -9.52 27.85 -12.71
C ARG A 258 -9.40 28.02 -14.22
N LEU A 259 -9.78 27.01 -15.00
CA LEU A 259 -9.88 27.09 -16.47
C LEU A 259 -11.12 27.91 -16.87
N GLU A 260 -12.22 27.78 -16.12
CA GLU A 260 -13.40 28.64 -16.22
C GLU A 260 -13.09 30.07 -15.75
N GLU A 261 -12.35 30.24 -14.65
CA GLU A 261 -11.87 31.53 -14.17
C GLU A 261 -10.91 32.19 -15.17
N GLN A 262 -10.00 31.42 -15.78
CA GLN A 262 -9.12 31.93 -16.83
C GLN A 262 -9.89 32.26 -18.10
N ARG A 263 -10.91 31.49 -18.48
CA ARG A 263 -11.81 31.85 -19.59
C ARG A 263 -12.61 33.11 -19.28
N ALA A 264 -13.08 33.28 -18.05
CA ALA A 264 -13.77 34.48 -17.60
C ALA A 264 -12.85 35.71 -17.58
N LEU A 265 -11.61 35.56 -17.08
CA LEU A 265 -10.58 36.60 -17.10
C LEU A 265 -10.18 36.97 -18.53
N HIS A 266 -9.99 35.99 -19.41
CA HIS A 266 -9.61 36.25 -20.81
C HIS A 266 -10.77 36.85 -21.62
N ALA A 267 -12.03 36.52 -21.27
CA ALA A 267 -13.22 37.19 -21.80
C ALA A 267 -13.37 38.62 -21.25
N TYR A 268 -12.98 38.84 -19.99
CA TYR A 268 -12.96 40.15 -19.36
C TYR A 268 -11.86 41.05 -19.95
N GLU A 269 -10.63 40.55 -20.11
CA GLU A 269 -9.53 41.28 -20.75
C GLU A 269 -9.85 41.58 -22.23
N ALA A 270 -10.42 40.61 -22.97
CA ALA A 270 -10.89 40.85 -24.34
C ALA A 270 -12.03 41.89 -24.42
N PHE A 271 -12.80 42.08 -23.34
CA PHE A 271 -13.81 43.13 -23.25
C PHE A 271 -13.19 44.52 -23.04
N PHE A 272 -12.05 44.60 -22.32
CA PHE A 272 -11.36 45.87 -22.05
C PHE A 272 -10.35 46.29 -23.13
N ASP A 273 -9.80 45.34 -23.89
CA ASP A 273 -8.91 45.60 -25.05
C ASP A 273 -9.67 45.98 -26.34
N LEU A 274 -10.99 46.14 -26.28
CA LEU A 274 -11.75 46.70 -27.39
C LEU A 274 -11.37 48.18 -27.57
N PRO A 275 -10.95 48.60 -28.79
CA PRO A 275 -10.53 49.96 -29.05
C PRO A 275 -11.66 50.91 -28.66
N HIS A 276 -11.34 51.84 -27.75
CA HIS A 276 -12.27 52.85 -27.24
C HIS A 276 -12.72 53.75 -28.39
N GLY A 277 -13.73 53.32 -29.13
CA GLY A 277 -14.22 54.05 -30.31
C GLY A 277 -15.07 53.27 -31.31
N SER A 278 -15.15 51.93 -31.29
CA SER A 278 -16.03 51.23 -32.27
C SER A 278 -16.59 49.89 -31.81
N THR A 279 -17.38 49.90 -30.75
CA THR A 279 -18.30 48.79 -30.48
C THR A 279 -19.70 49.37 -30.50
N THR A 280 -20.48 49.05 -31.53
CA THR A 280 -21.90 49.39 -31.54
C THR A 280 -22.58 48.60 -30.43
N LEU A 281 -23.65 49.17 -29.84
CA LEU A 281 -24.44 48.55 -28.78
C LEU A 281 -24.84 47.10 -29.13
N ASP A 282 -25.06 46.82 -30.42
CA ASP A 282 -25.41 45.51 -30.97
C ASP A 282 -24.29 44.46 -30.82
N GLN A 283 -23.01 44.84 -30.90
CA GLN A 283 -21.88 43.92 -30.75
C GLN A 283 -21.61 43.57 -29.27
N VAL A 284 -21.83 44.54 -28.38
CA VAL A 284 -21.82 44.30 -26.92
C VAL A 284 -22.99 43.41 -26.51
N GLN A 285 -24.18 43.63 -27.09
CA GLN A 285 -25.35 42.78 -26.86
C GLN A 285 -25.19 41.36 -27.41
N ALA A 286 -24.51 41.18 -28.56
CA ALA A 286 -24.23 39.84 -29.11
C ALA A 286 -23.22 39.04 -28.27
N GLY A 287 -22.22 39.71 -27.69
CA GLY A 287 -21.28 39.09 -26.74
C GLY A 287 -21.96 38.70 -25.42
N ILE A 288 -22.83 39.57 -24.89
CA ILE A 288 -23.63 39.30 -23.69
C ILE A 288 -24.66 38.20 -23.94
N ALA A 289 -25.27 38.11 -25.14
CA ALA A 289 -26.24 37.07 -25.48
C ALA A 289 -25.66 35.64 -25.55
N SER A 290 -24.33 35.49 -25.55
CA SER A 290 -23.67 34.18 -25.53
C SER A 290 -23.57 33.55 -24.14
N PHE A 291 -23.87 34.33 -23.08
CA PHE A 291 -24.12 33.84 -21.72
C PHE A 291 -25.55 34.25 -21.35
N SER A 292 -26.41 33.34 -20.88
CA SER A 292 -27.70 33.83 -20.42
C SER A 292 -27.47 34.79 -19.26
N THR A 293 -28.06 35.99 -19.31
CA THR A 293 -27.94 37.02 -18.26
C THR A 293 -28.38 36.48 -16.89
N ALA A 294 -29.21 35.43 -16.88
CA ALA A 294 -29.60 34.68 -15.69
C ALA A 294 -28.45 33.85 -15.10
N GLU A 295 -27.70 33.11 -15.92
CA GLU A 295 -26.59 32.25 -15.45
C GLU A 295 -25.42 33.06 -14.90
N PHE A 296 -25.07 34.18 -15.56
CA PHE A 296 -24.01 35.06 -15.05
C PHE A 296 -24.41 35.75 -13.74
N SER A 297 -25.66 36.23 -13.65
CA SER A 297 -26.17 36.86 -12.42
C SER A 297 -26.27 35.87 -11.26
N ASP A 298 -26.65 34.62 -11.55
CA ASP A 298 -26.73 33.58 -10.52
C ASP A 298 -25.35 33.12 -10.06
N TRP A 299 -24.38 33.00 -10.98
CA TRP A 299 -22.99 32.73 -10.63
C TRP A 299 -22.37 33.86 -9.79
N ALA A 300 -22.54 35.12 -10.20
CA ALA A 300 -22.01 36.27 -9.47
C ALA A 300 -22.60 36.37 -8.06
N ARG A 301 -23.90 36.06 -7.89
CA ARG A 301 -24.53 35.98 -6.58
C ARG A 301 -23.93 34.87 -5.72
N ARG A 302 -23.81 33.65 -6.26
CA ARG A 302 -23.20 32.50 -5.54
C ARG A 302 -21.75 32.77 -5.14
N PHE A 303 -20.98 33.42 -6.00
CA PHE A 303 -19.60 33.79 -5.71
C PHE A 303 -19.52 34.83 -4.58
N HIS A 304 -20.38 35.85 -4.60
CA HIS A 304 -20.47 36.84 -3.53
C HIS A 304 -20.90 36.21 -2.19
N ASP A 305 -21.88 35.30 -2.23
CA ASP A 305 -22.38 34.60 -1.04
C ASP A 305 -21.29 33.68 -0.44
N ASP A 306 -20.56 32.94 -1.28
CA ASP A 306 -19.46 32.08 -0.81
C ASP A 306 -18.29 32.90 -0.23
N ALA A 307 -17.90 33.99 -0.90
CA ALA A 307 -16.88 34.90 -0.40
C ALA A 307 -17.27 35.51 0.96
N THR A 308 -18.54 35.89 1.12
CA THR A 308 -19.06 36.45 2.39
C THR A 308 -19.09 35.39 3.49
N ALA A 309 -19.50 34.15 3.17
CA ALA A 309 -19.49 33.04 4.11
C ALA A 309 -18.06 32.66 4.55
N GLN A 310 -17.08 32.71 3.66
CA GLN A 310 -15.68 32.47 4.00
C GLN A 310 -15.13 33.55 4.94
N LEU A 311 -15.47 34.82 4.71
CA LEU A 311 -15.09 35.91 5.60
C LEU A 311 -15.74 35.79 6.98
N GLN A 312 -17.00 35.38 7.05
CA GLN A 312 -17.70 35.12 8.32
C GLN A 312 -17.05 33.98 9.11
N ARG A 313 -16.79 32.84 8.48
CA ARG A 313 -16.11 31.70 9.12
C ARG A 313 -14.72 32.08 9.63
N LYS A 314 -14.00 32.92 8.89
CA LYS A 314 -12.69 33.42 9.32
C LYS A 314 -12.81 34.33 10.54
N ALA A 315 -13.77 35.25 10.54
CA ALA A 315 -14.02 36.13 11.67
C ALA A 315 -14.46 35.36 12.94
N GLU A 316 -15.31 34.33 12.78
CA GLU A 316 -15.72 33.42 13.87
C GLU A 316 -14.53 32.66 14.44
N ALA A 317 -13.68 32.08 13.58
CA ALA A 317 -12.48 31.37 14.01
C ALA A 317 -11.47 32.30 14.72
N GLU A 318 -11.31 33.55 14.25
CA GLU A 318 -10.47 34.55 14.92
C GLU A 318 -11.04 34.95 16.29
N ALA A 319 -12.36 35.07 16.42
CA ALA A 319 -13.02 35.35 17.70
C ALA A 319 -12.88 34.18 18.70
N GLU A 320 -13.06 32.94 18.25
CA GLU A 320 -12.84 31.74 19.08
C GLU A 320 -11.38 31.62 19.54
N ALA A 321 -10.43 31.92 18.66
CA ALA A 321 -9.02 31.91 19.00
C ALA A 321 -8.65 32.97 20.05
N GLU A 322 -9.24 34.17 19.99
CA GLU A 322 -9.04 35.20 21.01
C GLU A 322 -9.72 34.85 22.35
N ALA A 323 -10.88 34.20 22.32
CA ALA A 323 -11.54 33.69 23.54
C ALA A 323 -10.68 32.64 24.25
N LEU A 324 -10.12 31.67 23.51
CA LEU A 324 -9.21 30.66 24.06
C LEU A 324 -7.94 31.28 24.63
N LYS A 325 -7.37 32.31 23.97
CA LYS A 325 -6.21 33.03 24.51
C LYS A 325 -6.53 33.76 25.81
N ALA A 326 -7.74 34.29 25.96
CA ALA A 326 -8.16 34.94 27.20
C ALA A 326 -8.28 33.91 28.34
N GLU A 327 -8.91 32.76 28.10
CA GLU A 327 -9.03 31.67 29.08
C GLU A 327 -7.67 31.14 29.53
N VAL A 328 -6.72 30.97 28.59
CA VAL A 328 -5.35 30.56 28.92
C VAL A 328 -4.64 31.61 29.78
N ARG A 329 -4.84 32.91 29.51
CA ARG A 329 -4.26 33.98 30.34
C ARG A 329 -4.82 33.99 31.77
N GLU A 330 -6.12 33.77 31.91
CA GLU A 330 -6.78 33.67 33.23
C GLU A 330 -6.26 32.47 34.02
N ALA A 331 -6.25 31.28 33.41
CA ALA A 331 -5.71 30.07 34.04
C ALA A 331 -4.22 30.21 34.42
N THR A 332 -3.44 30.92 33.61
CA THR A 332 -2.02 31.19 33.91
C THR A 332 -1.88 32.13 35.12
N ALA A 333 -2.71 33.17 35.21
CA ALA A 333 -2.70 34.10 36.33
C ALA A 333 -3.13 33.43 37.65
N GLU A 334 -4.14 32.55 37.62
CA GLU A 334 -4.54 31.75 38.78
C GLU A 334 -3.44 30.80 39.25
N ALA A 335 -2.76 30.14 38.30
CA ALA A 335 -1.64 29.24 38.60
C ALA A 335 -0.42 29.98 39.18
N GLU A 336 -0.20 31.24 38.80
CA GLU A 336 0.84 32.10 39.39
C GLU A 336 0.45 32.59 40.80
N ALA A 337 -0.82 32.92 41.05
CA ALA A 337 -1.29 33.33 42.37
C ALA A 337 -1.25 32.21 43.44
N LEU A 338 -1.28 30.95 43.00
CA LEU A 338 -1.17 29.77 43.87
C LEU A 338 0.28 29.40 44.24
N LYS A 339 1.29 30.01 43.60
CA LYS A 339 2.71 29.78 43.89
C LYS A 339 3.23 30.75 44.94
#